data_AF-A0A3M2JGS0-F1
#
_entry.id   AF-A0A3M2JGS0-F1
#
_cell.length_a   1.000
_cell.length_b   1.000
_cell.length_c   1.000
_cell.angle_alpha   90.00
_cell.angle_beta   90.00
_cell.angle_gamma   90.00
#
_symmetry.space_group_name_H-M   'P 1'
#
loop_
_entity.id
_entity.type
_entity.pdbx_description
1 polymer ?
#
loop_
_entity_poly.entity_id
_entity_poly.type
_entity_poly.pdbx_seq_one_letter_code
_entity_poly.pdbx_strand_id
1 'polypeptide(L)'
;MLTVHDGPAEDFPVFTADAAPIFFGPEVVGADAVCGSCGLVVLAGVRSSQFVGVLFACPRCRAVVAAHRTPGAPVLGDPVVCEPGTVHVDGAPRGAGLQTVIGRSAWEAYTREVGRHDPTKPEQPRLLTSERIAETARWVRDALGPGYAREKASYDRGRGRGTTPPRTRNRVVELVEYALQEARRSDAGEDVLWDPSRVFALELIREHLERWRNHPSYEALVKELLLTNSTRHTVAMLMAAGSYVDHGISVEFIEAGTGLKRADFWLYPGTAIRVGIEVKAPSALWSPTARLSPSEARKLARRRLREAISQLDRSEPSMLLLAGFDLSPANWDVLREATALATNDVVTRENFLATTLMNVHHTSLPNGLMAASADMHVVRNPLAPGEYFPEPNSPSPGRSPQ
;
A
#
# COMPACT_ATOMS: atom_id res chain seq x y z
N MET A 1 -20.80 -0.94 -17.71
CA MET A 1 -21.88 -1.79 -18.26
C MET A 1 -22.05 -2.96 -17.30
N LEU A 2 -23.28 -3.28 -16.90
CA LEU A 2 -23.54 -4.44 -16.04
C LEU A 2 -23.59 -5.68 -16.93
N THR A 3 -22.94 -6.75 -16.49
CA THR A 3 -22.97 -8.04 -17.19
C THR A 3 -24.10 -8.89 -16.63
N VAL A 4 -24.75 -9.70 -17.47
CA VAL A 4 -25.73 -10.69 -16.99
C VAL A 4 -24.99 -11.68 -16.09
N HIS A 5 -25.59 -11.99 -14.93
CA HIS A 5 -25.05 -12.95 -13.97
C HIS A 5 -25.82 -14.26 -14.09
N ASP A 6 -25.16 -15.28 -14.62
CA ASP A 6 -25.74 -16.62 -14.81
C ASP A 6 -25.38 -17.60 -13.68
N GLY A 7 -24.64 -17.13 -12.67
CA GLY A 7 -24.19 -17.94 -11.52
C GLY A 7 -25.19 -17.97 -10.35
N PRO A 8 -24.88 -18.72 -9.28
CA PRO A 8 -25.66 -18.67 -8.05
C PRO A 8 -25.65 -17.24 -7.47
N ALA A 9 -26.78 -16.82 -6.92
CA ALA A 9 -26.96 -15.50 -6.31
C ALA A 9 -26.88 -15.53 -4.77
N GLU A 10 -26.76 -16.72 -4.19
CA GLU A 10 -26.85 -17.00 -2.75
C GLU A 10 -25.77 -16.29 -1.93
N ASP A 11 -24.59 -16.07 -2.54
CA ASP A 11 -23.43 -15.43 -1.91
C ASP A 11 -23.39 -13.89 -2.12
N PHE A 12 -24.42 -13.32 -2.73
CA PHE A 12 -24.45 -11.90 -3.11
C PHE A 12 -25.66 -11.18 -2.53
N PRO A 13 -25.51 -9.89 -2.17
CA PRO A 13 -26.67 -9.00 -2.05
C PRO A 13 -27.30 -8.80 -3.43
N VAL A 14 -28.60 -9.05 -3.52
CA VAL A 14 -29.41 -8.85 -4.73
C VAL A 14 -30.36 -7.68 -4.47
N PHE A 15 -30.06 -6.53 -5.08
CA PHE A 15 -30.93 -5.37 -5.01
C PHE A 15 -32.09 -5.50 -5.99
N THR A 16 -33.30 -5.30 -5.48
CA THR A 16 -34.56 -5.33 -6.25
C THR A 16 -35.31 -4.02 -6.04
N ALA A 17 -36.08 -3.59 -7.03
CA ALA A 17 -36.98 -2.45 -6.92
C ALA A 17 -38.17 -2.63 -7.85
N ASP A 18 -39.26 -1.91 -7.58
CA ASP A 18 -40.47 -1.93 -8.41
C ASP A 18 -40.33 -1.08 -9.68
N ALA A 19 -39.41 -0.12 -9.68
CA ALA A 19 -39.13 0.77 -10.79
C ALA A 19 -37.63 0.92 -11.03
N ALA A 20 -37.27 1.39 -12.22
CA ALA A 20 -35.90 1.73 -12.58
C ALA A 20 -35.76 3.26 -12.74
N PRO A 21 -34.57 3.83 -12.48
CA PRO A 21 -33.35 3.21 -11.95
C PRO A 21 -33.50 2.78 -10.49
N ILE A 22 -32.78 1.73 -10.09
CA ILE A 22 -32.72 1.26 -8.69
C ILE A 22 -31.94 2.26 -7.83
N PHE A 23 -30.86 2.83 -8.36
CA PHE A 23 -30.03 3.84 -7.70
C PHE A 23 -29.74 5.02 -8.63
N PHE A 24 -29.63 6.21 -8.02
CA PHE A 24 -29.16 7.43 -8.65
C PHE A 24 -27.84 7.87 -8.02
N GLY A 25 -26.78 7.88 -8.82
CA GLY A 25 -25.53 8.52 -8.43
C GLY A 25 -25.54 10.02 -8.78
N PRO A 26 -24.45 10.74 -8.46
CA PRO A 26 -24.33 12.15 -8.77
C PRO A 26 -24.17 12.37 -10.27
N GLU A 27 -25.13 13.07 -10.88
CA GLU A 27 -25.27 13.30 -12.34
C GLU A 27 -24.00 13.84 -13.02
N VAL A 28 -23.09 14.48 -12.27
CA VAL A 28 -21.92 15.18 -12.81
C VAL A 28 -20.75 14.24 -13.17
N VAL A 29 -20.66 13.04 -12.59
CA VAL A 29 -19.42 12.21 -12.69
C VAL A 29 -19.68 10.73 -12.98
N GLY A 30 -20.92 10.26 -12.95
CA GLY A 30 -21.24 8.85 -13.17
C GLY A 30 -21.72 8.52 -14.58
N ALA A 31 -21.86 7.23 -14.85
CA ALA A 31 -22.40 6.70 -16.09
C ALA A 31 -23.61 5.82 -15.81
N ASP A 32 -24.52 5.77 -16.79
CA ASP A 32 -25.67 4.89 -16.73
C ASP A 32 -25.24 3.44 -16.95
N ALA A 33 -25.76 2.55 -16.12
CA ALA A 33 -25.52 1.13 -16.18
C ALA A 33 -26.81 0.42 -16.63
N VAL A 34 -26.80 -0.07 -17.87
CA VAL A 34 -27.95 -0.72 -18.48
C VAL A 34 -27.96 -2.23 -18.23
N CYS A 35 -29.15 -2.81 -18.19
CA CYS A 35 -29.37 -4.24 -18.17
C CYS A 35 -28.89 -4.86 -19.50
N GLY A 36 -27.96 -5.81 -19.44
CA GLY A 36 -27.45 -6.49 -20.63
C GLY A 36 -28.49 -7.31 -21.41
N SER A 37 -29.65 -7.62 -20.81
CA SER A 37 -30.74 -8.39 -21.45
C SER A 37 -31.75 -7.51 -22.19
N CYS A 38 -32.30 -6.47 -21.55
CA CYS A 38 -33.39 -5.66 -22.12
C CYS A 38 -33.05 -4.18 -22.35
N GLY A 39 -31.81 -3.76 -22.05
CA GLY A 39 -31.31 -2.40 -22.26
C GLY A 39 -31.85 -1.34 -21.29
N LEU A 40 -32.71 -1.69 -20.32
CA LEU A 40 -33.21 -0.75 -19.31
C LEU A 40 -32.06 -0.19 -18.47
N VAL A 41 -32.03 1.12 -18.23
CA VAL A 41 -31.09 1.74 -17.27
C VAL A 41 -31.43 1.25 -15.86
N VAL A 42 -30.57 0.42 -15.27
CA VAL A 42 -30.75 -0.15 -13.92
C VAL A 42 -30.14 0.78 -12.86
N LEU A 43 -29.02 1.41 -13.18
CA LEU A 43 -28.35 2.41 -12.34
C LEU A 43 -28.13 3.67 -13.17
N ALA A 44 -28.48 4.84 -12.64
CA ALA A 44 -28.31 6.11 -13.35
C ALA A 44 -27.21 6.95 -12.72
N GLY A 45 -26.28 7.47 -13.53
CA GLY A 45 -25.24 8.37 -13.06
C GLY A 45 -24.34 7.80 -11.96
N VAL A 46 -24.05 6.49 -11.95
CA VAL A 46 -23.22 5.82 -10.92
C VAL A 46 -21.76 5.65 -11.37
N ARG A 47 -20.82 5.58 -10.42
CA ARG A 47 -19.41 5.29 -10.76
C ARG A 47 -19.17 3.79 -10.90
N SER A 48 -18.20 3.41 -11.74
CA SER A 48 -17.85 2.00 -12.01
C SER A 48 -17.45 1.21 -10.75
N SER A 49 -16.94 1.89 -9.73
CA SER A 49 -16.51 1.31 -8.45
C SER A 49 -17.47 1.60 -7.28
N GLN A 50 -18.62 2.22 -7.54
CA GLN A 50 -19.58 2.55 -6.48
C GLN A 50 -20.31 1.30 -5.97
N PHE A 51 -20.50 0.30 -6.83
CA PHE A 51 -21.14 -0.96 -6.49
C PHE A 51 -20.19 -2.10 -6.81
N VAL A 52 -19.86 -2.91 -5.81
CA VAL A 52 -18.75 -3.88 -5.89
C VAL A 52 -19.21 -5.23 -5.35
N GLY A 53 -19.23 -6.26 -6.20
CA GLY A 53 -19.65 -7.60 -5.75
C GLY A 53 -21.10 -7.63 -5.27
N VAL A 54 -21.97 -6.92 -5.98
CA VAL A 54 -23.42 -6.88 -5.73
C VAL A 54 -24.17 -7.18 -7.02
N LEU A 55 -25.39 -7.68 -6.88
CA LEU A 55 -26.28 -8.03 -7.98
C LEU A 55 -27.50 -7.13 -8.00
N PHE A 56 -28.08 -6.94 -9.17
CA PHE A 56 -29.32 -6.19 -9.38
C PHE A 56 -30.30 -7.01 -10.19
N ALA A 57 -31.54 -7.13 -9.72
CA ALA A 57 -32.61 -7.71 -10.51
C ALA A 57 -33.28 -6.61 -11.35
N CYS A 58 -33.23 -6.74 -12.68
CA CYS A 58 -33.84 -5.76 -13.57
C CYS A 58 -35.36 -5.66 -13.32
N PRO A 59 -35.91 -4.47 -13.02
CA PRO A 59 -37.36 -4.34 -12.76
C PRO A 59 -38.25 -4.73 -13.94
N ARG A 60 -37.74 -4.61 -15.19
CA ARG A 60 -38.49 -4.93 -16.42
C ARG A 60 -38.44 -6.41 -16.79
N CYS A 61 -37.25 -6.97 -16.97
CA CYS A 61 -37.07 -8.33 -17.51
C CYS A 61 -36.68 -9.37 -16.45
N ARG A 62 -36.50 -8.94 -15.18
CA ARG A 62 -36.07 -9.77 -14.05
C ARG A 62 -34.69 -10.43 -14.19
N ALA A 63 -33.96 -10.20 -15.29
CA ALA A 63 -32.58 -10.64 -15.42
C ALA A 63 -31.70 -10.07 -14.30
N VAL A 64 -30.85 -10.92 -13.73
CA VAL A 64 -29.88 -10.53 -12.70
C VAL A 64 -28.61 -10.04 -13.39
N VAL A 65 -28.12 -8.88 -12.98
CA VAL A 65 -26.92 -8.26 -13.55
C VAL A 65 -25.93 -7.89 -12.45
N ALA A 66 -24.64 -8.00 -12.74
CA ALA A 66 -23.57 -7.85 -11.76
C ALA A 66 -22.71 -6.61 -11.98
N ALA A 67 -22.23 -6.06 -10.86
CA ALA A 67 -21.11 -5.12 -10.83
C ALA A 67 -19.87 -5.84 -10.27
N HIS A 68 -18.99 -6.31 -11.16
CA HIS A 68 -17.79 -7.04 -10.77
C HIS A 68 -16.64 -6.12 -10.38
N ARG A 69 -15.85 -6.57 -9.41
CA ARG A 69 -14.57 -5.98 -9.05
C ARG A 69 -13.46 -6.64 -9.87
N THR A 70 -12.55 -5.85 -10.43
CA THR A 70 -11.26 -6.38 -10.91
C THR A 70 -10.37 -6.67 -9.69
N PRO A 71 -9.75 -7.86 -9.55
CA PRO A 71 -8.79 -8.11 -8.48
C PRO A 71 -7.72 -7.01 -8.41
N GLY A 72 -7.31 -6.61 -7.20
CA GLY A 72 -6.37 -5.51 -6.98
C GLY A 72 -6.96 -4.12 -7.13
N ALA A 73 -8.20 -3.97 -7.65
CA ALA A 73 -8.86 -2.67 -7.67
C ALA A 73 -9.18 -2.19 -6.24
N PRO A 74 -9.01 -0.90 -5.94
CA PRO A 74 -9.26 -0.33 -4.63
C PRO A 74 -10.77 -0.33 -4.31
N VAL A 75 -11.12 -0.42 -3.02
CA VAL A 75 -12.49 -0.18 -2.54
C VAL A 75 -12.61 1.27 -2.07
N LEU A 76 -13.41 2.08 -2.74
CA LEU A 76 -13.30 3.52 -2.55
C LEU A 76 -14.00 4.03 -1.27
N GLY A 77 -13.37 4.97 -0.55
CA GLY A 77 -13.95 5.63 0.63
C GLY A 77 -14.29 4.67 1.78
N ASP A 78 -15.34 5.00 2.55
CA ASP A 78 -15.88 4.15 3.62
C ASP A 78 -17.06 3.31 3.08
N PRO A 79 -16.83 2.04 2.67
CA PRO A 79 -17.86 1.27 2.01
C PRO A 79 -18.94 0.78 3.00
N VAL A 80 -20.19 0.72 2.53
CA VAL A 80 -21.26 -0.04 3.18
C VAL A 80 -21.12 -1.50 2.78
N VAL A 81 -20.85 -2.38 3.75
CA VAL A 81 -20.76 -3.82 3.53
C VAL A 81 -22.16 -4.44 3.65
N CYS A 82 -22.65 -5.02 2.56
CA CYS A 82 -23.95 -5.67 2.50
C CYS A 82 -23.83 -7.19 2.64
N GLU A 83 -24.71 -7.77 3.46
CA GLU A 83 -24.85 -9.23 3.59
C GLU A 83 -25.48 -9.86 2.34
N PRO A 84 -25.20 -11.14 2.06
CA PRO A 84 -25.93 -11.89 1.06
C PRO A 84 -27.44 -11.93 1.34
N GLY A 85 -28.24 -11.93 0.27
CA GLY A 85 -29.71 -11.95 0.37
C GLY A 85 -30.39 -10.93 -0.51
N THR A 86 -31.72 -10.94 -0.53
CA THR A 86 -32.51 -10.00 -1.32
C THR A 86 -32.76 -8.71 -0.53
N VAL A 87 -32.37 -7.57 -1.09
CA VAL A 87 -32.63 -6.25 -0.55
C VAL A 87 -33.63 -5.53 -1.46
N HIS A 88 -34.79 -5.19 -0.91
CA HIS A 88 -35.76 -4.37 -1.63
C HIS A 88 -35.45 -2.89 -1.39
N VAL A 89 -35.37 -2.13 -2.48
CA VAL A 89 -35.06 -0.69 -2.47
C VAL A 89 -36.36 0.08 -2.68
N ASP A 90 -36.90 0.60 -1.57
CA ASP A 90 -38.12 1.42 -1.57
C ASP A 90 -37.84 2.84 -2.03
N GLY A 91 -38.27 3.15 -3.26
CA GLY A 91 -37.95 4.41 -3.91
C GLY A 91 -36.47 4.48 -4.29
N ALA A 92 -36.15 5.20 -5.37
CA ALA A 92 -34.78 5.27 -5.81
C ALA A 92 -34.03 6.31 -4.96
N PRO A 93 -33.12 5.90 -4.04
CA PRO A 93 -32.47 6.84 -3.15
C PRO A 93 -31.68 7.86 -3.98
N ARG A 94 -32.14 9.11 -3.95
CA ARG A 94 -31.46 10.24 -4.59
C ARG A 94 -30.40 10.75 -3.65
N GLY A 95 -29.16 10.84 -4.13
CA GLY A 95 -28.06 11.30 -3.29
C GLY A 95 -27.69 10.31 -2.18
N ALA A 96 -27.99 9.00 -2.35
CA ALA A 96 -27.11 7.98 -1.77
C ALA A 96 -25.71 8.42 -2.14
N GLY A 97 -24.95 8.86 -1.15
CA GLY A 97 -23.86 9.79 -1.39
C GLY A 97 -22.80 9.19 -2.31
N LEU A 98 -21.67 9.87 -2.34
CA LEU A 98 -20.43 9.34 -2.87
C LEU A 98 -19.94 8.09 -2.10
N GLN A 99 -20.80 7.23 -1.53
CA GLN A 99 -20.44 6.05 -0.76
C GLN A 99 -20.43 4.80 -1.64
N THR A 100 -19.43 3.95 -1.40
CA THR A 100 -19.30 2.65 -2.06
C THR A 100 -20.20 1.63 -1.35
N VAL A 101 -20.90 0.80 -2.10
CA VAL A 101 -21.65 -0.35 -1.60
C VAL A 101 -20.94 -1.61 -2.07
N ILE A 102 -20.59 -2.50 -1.14
CA ILE A 102 -19.83 -3.72 -1.41
C ILE A 102 -20.50 -4.94 -0.78
N GLY A 103 -20.57 -6.05 -1.51
CA GLY A 103 -21.00 -7.32 -0.92
C GLY A 103 -19.94 -7.91 0.02
N ARG A 104 -20.37 -8.61 1.08
CA ARG A 104 -19.48 -9.22 2.08
C ARG A 104 -18.35 -10.06 1.48
N SER A 105 -18.67 -10.96 0.56
CA SER A 105 -17.69 -11.83 -0.10
C SER A 105 -16.62 -11.04 -0.85
N ALA A 106 -16.99 -9.93 -1.51
CA ALA A 106 -16.06 -9.05 -2.20
C ALA A 106 -15.21 -8.22 -1.22
N TRP A 107 -15.78 -7.80 -0.09
CA TRP A 107 -15.04 -7.12 0.98
C TRP A 107 -14.01 -8.04 1.64
N GLU A 108 -14.36 -9.29 1.91
CA GLU A 108 -13.44 -10.30 2.45
C GLU A 108 -12.32 -10.64 1.46
N ALA A 109 -12.66 -10.76 0.17
CA ALA A 109 -11.67 -10.94 -0.89
C ALA A 109 -10.68 -9.76 -0.92
N TYR A 110 -11.18 -8.52 -0.94
CA TYR A 110 -10.35 -7.33 -0.89
C TYR A 110 -9.45 -7.30 0.35
N THR A 111 -10.02 -7.52 1.54
CA THR A 111 -9.30 -7.54 2.83
C THR A 111 -8.15 -8.55 2.81
N ARG A 112 -8.38 -9.73 2.21
CA ARG A 112 -7.39 -10.79 2.03
C ARG A 112 -6.30 -10.44 1.02
N GLU A 113 -6.66 -9.76 -0.07
CA GLU A 113 -5.73 -9.28 -1.10
C GLU A 113 -4.74 -8.25 -0.54
N VAL A 114 -5.22 -7.32 0.28
CA VAL A 114 -4.38 -6.24 0.86
C VAL A 114 -3.76 -6.60 2.22
N GLY A 115 -4.02 -7.82 2.71
CA GLY A 115 -3.56 -8.32 4.01
C GLY A 115 -3.88 -7.37 5.16
N ARG A 116 -5.09 -6.78 5.15
CA ARG A 116 -5.50 -5.81 6.17
C ARG A 116 -5.39 -6.43 7.55
N HIS A 117 -4.72 -5.74 8.46
CA HIS A 117 -4.57 -6.24 9.83
C HIS A 117 -5.88 -6.11 10.58
N ASP A 118 -6.20 -7.15 11.35
CA ASP A 118 -7.29 -7.11 12.32
C ASP A 118 -6.77 -6.39 13.57
N PRO A 119 -7.19 -5.14 13.85
CA PRO A 119 -6.67 -4.38 14.98
C PRO A 119 -7.02 -5.04 16.33
N THR A 120 -7.96 -6.00 16.35
CA THR A 120 -8.31 -6.75 17.56
C THR A 120 -7.33 -7.88 17.87
N LYS A 121 -6.44 -8.22 16.93
CA LYS A 121 -5.41 -9.24 17.11
C LYS A 121 -4.06 -8.55 17.30
N PRO A 122 -3.64 -8.27 18.55
CA PRO A 122 -2.34 -7.68 18.79
C PRO A 122 -1.26 -8.56 18.18
N GLU A 123 -0.30 -7.94 17.50
CA GLU A 123 0.88 -8.66 17.07
C GLU A 123 1.60 -9.21 18.30
N GLN A 124 1.76 -10.54 18.31
CA GLN A 124 2.52 -11.16 19.38
C GLN A 124 4.00 -10.88 19.14
N PRO A 125 4.72 -10.33 20.13
CA PRO A 125 6.16 -10.20 20.07
C PRO A 125 6.80 -11.54 19.69
N ARG A 126 7.74 -11.52 18.75
CA ARG A 126 8.40 -12.73 18.26
C ARG A 126 9.78 -12.88 18.88
N LEU A 127 10.05 -14.06 19.45
CA LEU A 127 11.37 -14.40 19.98
C LEU A 127 12.35 -14.59 18.82
N LEU A 128 13.47 -13.88 18.89
CA LEU A 128 14.55 -14.00 17.91
C LEU A 128 15.48 -15.14 18.27
N THR A 129 15.11 -16.35 17.86
CA THR A 129 15.96 -17.53 17.92
C THR A 129 16.69 -17.74 16.59
N SER A 130 17.83 -18.43 16.62
CA SER A 130 18.57 -18.84 15.42
C SER A 130 17.69 -19.63 14.45
N GLU A 131 16.85 -20.53 14.98
CA GLU A 131 15.86 -21.28 14.23
C GLU A 131 14.88 -20.35 13.49
N ARG A 132 14.32 -19.36 14.19
CA ARG A 132 13.36 -18.42 13.62
C ARG A 132 13.99 -17.53 12.55
N ILE A 133 15.18 -17.00 12.81
CA ILE A 133 15.90 -16.17 11.83
C ILE A 133 16.19 -16.99 10.56
N ALA A 134 16.59 -18.26 10.71
CA ALA A 134 16.78 -19.16 9.59
C ALA A 134 15.46 -19.49 8.86
N GLU A 135 14.35 -19.67 9.58
CA GLU A 135 13.02 -19.88 9.02
C GLU A 135 12.56 -18.67 8.20
N THR A 136 12.69 -17.46 8.74
CA THR A 136 12.40 -16.20 8.03
C THR A 136 13.26 -16.08 6.77
N ALA A 137 14.56 -16.38 6.86
CA ALA A 137 15.44 -16.33 5.69
C ALA A 137 15.06 -17.35 4.61
N ARG A 138 14.70 -18.58 5.00
CA ARG A 138 14.20 -19.60 4.06
C ARG A 138 12.89 -19.18 3.42
N TRP A 139 11.95 -18.68 4.21
CA TRP A 139 10.66 -18.20 3.70
C TRP A 139 10.85 -17.08 2.68
N VAL A 140 11.68 -16.06 2.99
CA VAL A 140 11.95 -14.94 2.07
C VAL A 140 12.62 -15.46 0.80
N ARG A 141 13.62 -16.34 0.93
CA ARG A 141 14.27 -16.97 -0.22
C ARG A 141 13.26 -17.67 -1.13
N ASP A 142 12.34 -18.44 -0.55
CA ASP A 142 11.37 -19.23 -1.28
C ASP A 142 10.30 -18.31 -1.94
N ALA A 143 9.89 -17.24 -1.26
CA ALA A 143 9.01 -16.20 -1.81
C ALA A 143 9.62 -15.46 -3.02
N LEU A 144 10.95 -15.24 -3.03
CA LEU A 144 11.67 -14.68 -4.18
C LEU A 144 11.82 -15.68 -5.34
N GLY A 145 11.59 -16.96 -5.09
CA GLY A 145 11.61 -18.03 -6.07
C GLY A 145 12.92 -18.12 -6.88
N PRO A 146 12.86 -18.44 -8.18
CA PRO A 146 14.04 -18.56 -9.04
C PRO A 146 14.87 -17.27 -9.18
N GLY A 147 14.28 -16.11 -8.88
CA GLY A 147 14.95 -14.82 -8.93
C GLY A 147 16.09 -14.70 -7.93
N TYR A 148 15.92 -15.27 -6.72
CA TYR A 148 16.97 -15.30 -5.70
C TYR A 148 18.25 -16.00 -6.20
N ALA A 149 18.10 -17.21 -6.76
CA ALA A 149 19.24 -18.00 -7.23
C ALA A 149 19.97 -17.31 -8.38
N ARG A 150 19.22 -16.63 -9.27
CA ARG A 150 19.76 -15.87 -10.39
C ARG A 150 20.62 -14.69 -9.91
N GLU A 151 20.09 -13.88 -9.00
CA GLU A 151 20.79 -12.71 -8.45
C GLU A 151 22.02 -13.13 -7.64
N LYS A 152 21.91 -14.18 -6.82
CA LYS A 152 23.05 -14.76 -6.10
C LYS A 152 24.16 -15.20 -7.06
N ALA A 153 23.81 -16.00 -8.08
CA ALA A 153 24.80 -16.51 -9.03
C ALA A 153 25.41 -15.40 -9.89
N SER A 154 24.64 -14.34 -10.22
CA SER A 154 25.13 -13.16 -10.91
C SER A 154 26.23 -12.46 -10.13
N TYR A 155 26.00 -12.22 -8.83
CA TYR A 155 26.97 -11.64 -7.93
C TYR A 155 28.22 -12.52 -7.77
N ASP A 156 28.05 -13.83 -7.54
CA ASP A 156 29.15 -14.78 -7.35
C ASP A 156 30.07 -14.85 -8.58
N ARG A 157 29.49 -14.88 -9.80
CA ARG A 157 30.26 -14.83 -11.06
C ARG A 157 31.05 -13.54 -11.19
N GLY A 158 30.45 -12.40 -10.84
CA GLY A 158 31.12 -11.11 -10.88
C GLY A 158 32.31 -11.04 -9.92
N ARG A 159 32.20 -11.64 -8.74
CA ARG A 159 33.28 -11.69 -7.75
C ARG A 159 34.47 -12.55 -8.21
N GLY A 160 34.21 -13.64 -8.93
CA GLY A 160 35.22 -14.63 -9.30
C GLY A 160 35.95 -14.42 -10.64
N ARG A 161 35.48 -13.52 -11.53
CA ARG A 161 35.96 -13.50 -12.94
C ARG A 161 36.34 -12.13 -13.52
N GLY A 162 36.19 -11.01 -12.81
CA GLY A 162 36.31 -9.67 -13.41
C GLY A 162 37.45 -8.81 -12.87
N THR A 163 38.13 -8.10 -13.77
CA THR A 163 38.91 -6.87 -13.47
C THR A 163 38.01 -5.73 -12.96
N THR A 164 36.69 -5.86 -13.06
CA THR A 164 35.69 -4.94 -12.49
C THR A 164 34.74 -5.73 -11.59
N PRO A 165 34.89 -5.65 -10.25
CA PRO A 165 33.98 -6.31 -9.32
C PRO A 165 32.54 -5.80 -9.49
N PRO A 166 31.50 -6.63 -9.27
CA PRO A 166 30.11 -6.19 -9.30
C PRO A 166 29.90 -5.06 -8.29
N ARG A 167 29.28 -3.96 -8.75
CA ARG A 167 29.23 -2.68 -8.03
C ARG A 167 28.54 -2.77 -6.66
N THR A 168 27.52 -3.61 -6.52
CA THR A 168 26.82 -3.85 -5.24
C THR A 168 26.02 -5.15 -5.29
N ARG A 169 25.96 -5.86 -4.16
CA ARG A 169 25.10 -7.04 -4.00
C ARG A 169 23.64 -6.62 -3.85
N ASN A 170 22.69 -7.39 -4.38
CA ASN A 170 21.27 -7.20 -4.04
C ASN A 170 21.08 -7.34 -2.51
N ARG A 171 20.40 -6.36 -1.90
CA ARG A 171 20.29 -6.28 -0.44
C ARG A 171 19.49 -7.44 0.16
N VAL A 172 18.40 -7.88 -0.48
CA VAL A 172 17.61 -9.01 0.05
C VAL A 172 18.43 -10.29 0.04
N VAL A 173 19.18 -10.54 -1.04
CA VAL A 173 20.09 -11.69 -1.13
C VAL A 173 21.14 -11.65 -0.02
N GLU A 174 21.72 -10.49 0.26
CA GLU A 174 22.67 -10.30 1.37
C GLU A 174 22.03 -10.64 2.73
N LEU A 175 20.83 -10.13 3.01
CA LEU A 175 20.13 -10.35 4.27
C LEU A 175 19.78 -11.83 4.49
N VAL A 176 19.28 -12.50 3.46
CA VAL A 176 18.98 -13.94 3.51
C VAL A 176 20.24 -14.76 3.80
N GLU A 177 21.35 -14.47 3.12
CA GLU A 177 22.58 -15.22 3.36
C GLU A 177 23.20 -14.95 4.72
N TYR A 178 23.21 -13.69 5.14
CA TYR A 178 23.64 -13.31 6.47
C TYR A 178 22.88 -14.11 7.54
N ALA A 179 21.55 -14.11 7.47
CA ALA A 179 20.70 -14.82 8.41
C ALA A 179 20.94 -16.34 8.41
N LEU A 180 21.07 -16.97 7.24
CA LEU A 180 21.33 -18.41 7.13
C LEU A 180 22.74 -18.79 7.62
N GLN A 181 23.74 -17.94 7.39
CA GLN A 181 25.11 -18.17 7.84
C GLN A 181 25.22 -18.04 9.36
N GLU A 182 24.71 -16.96 9.93
CA GLU A 182 24.76 -16.72 11.37
C GLU A 182 23.93 -17.74 12.15
N ALA A 183 22.80 -18.21 11.61
CA ALA A 183 22.02 -19.28 12.24
C ALA A 183 22.82 -20.58 12.35
N ARG A 184 23.52 -20.99 11.28
CA ARG A 184 24.36 -22.20 11.29
C ARG A 184 25.51 -22.12 12.28
N ARG A 185 26.14 -20.94 12.40
CA ARG A 185 27.21 -20.70 13.38
C ARG A 185 26.68 -20.83 14.79
N SER A 186 25.51 -20.24 15.06
CA SER A 186 24.85 -20.36 16.36
C SER A 186 24.45 -21.80 16.67
N ASP A 187 23.92 -22.55 15.71
CA ASP A 187 23.58 -23.98 15.86
C ASP A 187 24.84 -24.84 16.11
N ALA A 188 26.01 -24.41 15.62
CA ALA A 188 27.29 -25.04 15.90
C ALA A 188 27.87 -24.68 17.29
N GLY A 189 27.13 -23.91 18.09
CA GLY A 189 27.56 -23.47 19.43
C GLY A 189 28.54 -22.30 19.41
N GLU A 190 28.70 -21.60 18.29
CA GLU A 190 29.49 -20.36 18.26
C GLU A 190 28.74 -19.21 18.95
N ASP A 191 29.49 -18.33 19.62
CA ASP A 191 28.97 -17.07 20.13
C ASP A 191 28.75 -16.10 18.96
N VAL A 192 27.48 -15.98 18.54
CA VAL A 192 27.07 -15.18 17.39
C VAL A 192 26.40 -13.89 17.86
N LEU A 193 27.06 -12.77 17.58
CA LEU A 193 26.46 -11.45 17.72
C LEU A 193 25.69 -11.10 16.44
N TRP A 194 24.36 -11.18 16.52
CA TRP A 194 23.47 -10.77 15.45
C TRP A 194 23.47 -9.24 15.28
N ASP A 195 23.49 -8.77 14.04
CA ASP A 195 23.28 -7.37 13.64
C ASP A 195 21.76 -7.13 13.63
N PRO A 196 21.22 -6.40 14.63
CA PRO A 196 19.77 -6.24 14.79
C PRO A 196 19.13 -5.57 13.57
N SER A 197 19.83 -4.63 12.94
CA SER A 197 19.35 -3.90 11.76
C SER A 197 19.20 -4.83 10.55
N ARG A 198 20.04 -5.86 10.41
CA ARG A 198 19.92 -6.85 9.33
C ARG A 198 18.77 -7.81 9.59
N VAL A 199 18.66 -8.33 10.81
CA VAL A 199 17.57 -9.23 11.20
C VAL A 199 16.23 -8.53 11.05
N PHE A 200 16.14 -7.29 11.52
CA PHE A 200 14.97 -6.44 11.39
C PHE A 200 14.56 -6.21 9.93
N ALA A 201 15.51 -5.80 9.08
CA ALA A 201 15.23 -5.59 7.66
C ALA A 201 14.70 -6.86 6.98
N LEU A 202 15.19 -8.04 7.36
CA LEU A 202 14.70 -9.31 6.83
C LEU A 202 13.28 -9.65 7.29
N GLU A 203 12.97 -9.43 8.58
CA GLU A 203 11.61 -9.61 9.10
C GLU A 203 10.62 -8.65 8.44
N LEU A 204 10.97 -7.37 8.25
CA LEU A 204 10.13 -6.41 7.51
C LEU A 204 9.82 -6.89 6.08
N ILE A 205 10.85 -7.36 5.36
CA ILE A 205 10.66 -7.89 4.01
C ILE A 205 9.68 -9.07 4.03
N ARG A 206 9.87 -10.01 4.96
CA ARG A 206 8.98 -11.16 5.11
C ARG A 206 7.54 -10.73 5.42
N GLU A 207 7.36 -9.89 6.42
CA GLU A 207 6.05 -9.45 6.90
C GLU A 207 5.25 -8.81 5.76
N HIS A 208 5.85 -7.89 5.01
CA HIS A 208 5.17 -7.24 3.91
C HIS A 208 4.99 -8.14 2.69
N LEU A 209 5.92 -9.04 2.40
CA LEU A 209 5.69 -10.04 1.35
C LEU A 209 4.53 -10.98 1.72
N GLU A 210 4.45 -11.43 2.96
CA GLU A 210 3.35 -12.28 3.43
C GLU A 210 2.02 -11.53 3.38
N ARG A 211 2.00 -10.26 3.83
CA ARG A 211 0.82 -9.39 3.77
C ARG A 211 0.26 -9.29 2.35
N TRP A 212 1.12 -9.02 1.39
CA TRP A 212 0.72 -8.73 0.01
C TRP A 212 0.72 -9.97 -0.90
N ARG A 213 0.89 -11.18 -0.36
CA ARG A 213 1.01 -12.43 -1.15
C ARG A 213 -0.18 -12.76 -2.03
N ASN A 214 -1.37 -12.28 -1.66
CA ASN A 214 -2.60 -12.51 -2.40
C ASN A 214 -2.93 -11.36 -3.37
N HIS A 215 -2.14 -10.29 -3.37
CA HIS A 215 -2.38 -9.13 -4.23
C HIS A 215 -1.98 -9.47 -5.67
N PRO A 216 -2.75 -9.06 -6.71
CA PRO A 216 -2.39 -9.34 -8.10
C PRO A 216 -1.02 -8.81 -8.53
N SER A 217 -0.58 -7.69 -7.96
CA SER A 217 0.75 -7.12 -8.21
C SER A 217 1.89 -7.85 -7.48
N TYR A 218 1.64 -8.91 -6.71
CA TYR A 218 2.64 -9.58 -5.88
C TYR A 218 3.90 -9.99 -6.66
N GLU A 219 3.74 -10.59 -7.84
CA GLU A 219 4.88 -10.99 -8.66
C GLU A 219 5.74 -9.80 -9.11
N ALA A 220 5.10 -8.66 -9.44
CA ALA A 220 5.80 -7.45 -9.82
C ALA A 220 6.57 -6.86 -8.62
N LEU A 221 5.95 -6.88 -7.44
CA LEU A 221 6.57 -6.43 -6.18
C LEU A 221 7.79 -7.30 -5.81
N VAL A 222 7.69 -8.62 -5.97
CA VAL A 222 8.81 -9.56 -5.77
C VAL A 222 9.94 -9.31 -6.76
N LYS A 223 9.64 -9.05 -8.04
CA LYS A 223 10.64 -8.71 -9.06
C LYS A 223 11.36 -7.41 -8.71
N GLU A 224 10.64 -6.41 -8.20
CA GLU A 224 11.21 -5.11 -7.81
C GLU A 224 12.20 -5.25 -6.65
N LEU A 225 11.90 -6.07 -5.63
CA LEU A 225 12.82 -6.36 -4.53
C LEU A 225 14.17 -6.94 -4.97
N LEU A 226 14.18 -7.67 -6.09
CA LEU A 226 15.38 -8.26 -6.68
C LEU A 226 16.25 -7.25 -7.45
N LEU A 227 15.75 -6.04 -7.72
CA LEU A 227 16.57 -4.96 -8.27
C LEU A 227 17.51 -4.38 -7.21
N THR A 228 18.81 -4.34 -7.51
CA THR A 228 19.90 -4.00 -6.55
C THR A 228 19.69 -2.72 -5.75
N ASN A 229 19.02 -1.72 -6.32
CA ASN A 229 18.82 -0.42 -5.68
C ASN A 229 17.37 -0.15 -5.24
N SER A 230 16.46 -1.12 -5.42
CA SER A 230 15.03 -0.89 -5.18
C SER A 230 14.53 -1.45 -3.85
N THR A 231 15.21 -2.43 -3.25
CA THR A 231 14.77 -3.10 -2.01
C THR A 231 14.23 -2.14 -0.94
N ARG A 232 14.94 -1.05 -0.64
CA ARG A 232 14.51 -0.07 0.38
C ARG A 232 13.26 0.69 -0.02
N HIS A 233 13.18 1.06 -1.30
CA HIS A 233 12.03 1.75 -1.85
C HIS A 233 10.81 0.83 -1.84
N THR A 234 10.93 -0.41 -2.29
CA THR A 234 9.84 -1.39 -2.27
C THR A 234 9.36 -1.67 -0.85
N VAL A 235 10.27 -1.89 0.11
CA VAL A 235 9.90 -2.10 1.52
C VAL A 235 9.16 -0.88 2.07
N ALA A 236 9.69 0.33 1.87
CA ALA A 236 9.02 1.56 2.30
C ALA A 236 7.63 1.73 1.66
N MET A 237 7.50 1.41 0.37
CA MET A 237 6.24 1.47 -0.35
C MET A 237 5.20 0.50 0.23
N LEU A 238 5.56 -0.76 0.44
CA LEU A 238 4.67 -1.78 1.00
C LEU A 238 4.25 -1.47 2.44
N MET A 239 5.18 -0.92 3.23
CA MET A 239 4.93 -0.44 4.59
C MET A 239 3.92 0.69 4.61
N ALA A 240 4.16 1.73 3.82
CA ALA A 240 3.28 2.88 3.73
C ALA A 240 1.88 2.47 3.25
N ALA A 241 1.81 1.66 2.19
CA ALA A 241 0.56 1.11 1.68
C ALA A 241 -0.20 0.32 2.76
N GLY A 242 0.50 -0.54 3.50
CA GLY A 242 -0.09 -1.31 4.61
C GLY A 242 -0.68 -0.39 5.69
N SER A 243 0.08 0.62 6.11
CA SER A 243 -0.38 1.62 7.08
C SER A 243 -1.64 2.34 6.60
N TYR A 244 -1.70 2.81 5.35
CA TYR A 244 -2.90 3.45 4.82
C TYR A 244 -4.12 2.50 4.79
N VAL A 245 -3.93 1.25 4.37
CA VAL A 245 -4.99 0.23 4.38
C VAL A 245 -5.52 -0.03 5.78
N ASP A 246 -4.64 -0.09 6.79
CA ASP A 246 -5.06 -0.34 8.17
C ASP A 246 -5.91 0.83 8.72
N HIS A 247 -5.65 2.05 8.24
CA HIS A 247 -6.47 3.24 8.50
C HIS A 247 -7.74 3.33 7.61
N GLY A 248 -8.03 2.31 6.81
CA GLY A 248 -9.22 2.24 5.97
C GLY A 248 -9.10 2.99 4.64
N ILE A 249 -7.90 3.45 4.28
CA ILE A 249 -7.65 4.11 2.99
C ILE A 249 -7.19 3.06 1.99
N SER A 250 -7.95 2.90 0.91
CA SER A 250 -7.61 1.93 -0.12
C SER A 250 -6.41 2.36 -0.95
N VAL A 251 -5.65 1.35 -1.40
CA VAL A 251 -4.40 1.51 -2.14
C VAL A 251 -4.48 0.78 -3.48
N GLU A 252 -3.87 1.35 -4.51
CA GLU A 252 -3.62 0.69 -5.79
C GLU A 252 -2.14 0.86 -6.18
N PHE A 253 -1.42 -0.26 -6.34
CA PHE A 253 -0.04 -0.23 -6.86
C PHE A 253 -0.03 0.01 -8.36
N ILE A 254 0.92 0.82 -8.82
CA ILE A 254 1.09 1.11 -10.24
C ILE A 254 2.24 0.30 -10.81
N GLU A 255 1.94 -0.51 -11.83
CA GLU A 255 2.97 -1.28 -12.52
C GLU A 255 3.91 -0.37 -13.33
N ALA A 256 5.21 -0.65 -13.21
CA ALA A 256 6.24 -0.02 -14.02
C ALA A 256 6.12 -0.47 -15.48
N GLY A 257 5.75 0.41 -16.42
CA GLY A 257 5.66 -0.03 -17.82
C GLY A 257 5.22 0.95 -18.90
N THR A 258 4.65 2.12 -18.59
CA THR A 258 4.01 2.95 -19.64
C THR A 258 4.46 4.41 -19.63
N GLY A 259 5.76 4.70 -19.77
CA GLY A 259 6.35 5.97 -20.27
C GLY A 259 5.92 7.33 -19.69
N LEU A 260 4.94 7.37 -18.79
CA LEU A 260 4.30 8.56 -18.24
C LEU A 260 4.75 8.73 -16.80
N LYS A 261 4.79 9.99 -16.39
CA LYS A 261 4.91 10.44 -15.01
C LYS A 261 3.87 9.73 -14.14
N ARG A 262 4.30 8.85 -13.25
CA ARG A 262 3.41 8.03 -12.42
C ARG A 262 3.95 7.98 -11.01
N ALA A 263 3.02 8.10 -10.07
CA ALA A 263 3.21 7.73 -8.68
C ALA A 263 3.51 6.23 -8.57
N ASP A 264 4.12 5.81 -7.47
CA ASP A 264 4.37 4.40 -7.16
C ASP A 264 3.06 3.68 -6.76
N PHE A 265 2.16 4.40 -6.09
CA PHE A 265 0.81 3.94 -5.80
C PHE A 265 -0.18 5.09 -5.65
N TRP A 266 -1.47 4.78 -5.75
CA TRP A 266 -2.57 5.70 -5.47
C TRP A 266 -3.23 5.39 -4.13
N LEU A 267 -3.62 6.45 -3.43
CA LEU A 267 -4.54 6.40 -2.31
C LEU A 267 -5.94 6.82 -2.73
N TYR A 268 -6.95 6.20 -2.13
CA TYR A 268 -8.36 6.50 -2.35
C TYR A 268 -9.07 6.86 -1.05
N PRO A 269 -8.81 8.06 -0.49
CA PRO A 269 -9.39 8.50 0.79
C PRO A 269 -10.91 8.74 0.72
N GLY A 270 -11.45 8.85 -0.50
CA GLY A 270 -12.88 8.99 -0.76
C GLY A 270 -13.16 8.51 -2.18
N THR A 271 -14.41 8.55 -2.59
CA THR A 271 -14.77 8.00 -3.90
C THR A 271 -14.47 8.91 -5.08
N ALA A 272 -14.30 10.22 -4.82
CA ALA A 272 -14.00 11.23 -5.84
C ALA A 272 -12.54 11.69 -5.84
N ILE A 273 -11.76 11.25 -4.85
CA ILE A 273 -10.41 11.74 -4.62
C ILE A 273 -9.47 10.56 -4.77
N ARG A 274 -8.45 10.76 -5.61
CA ARG A 274 -7.25 9.93 -5.62
C ARG A 274 -6.04 10.80 -5.34
N VAL A 275 -5.07 10.25 -4.63
CA VAL A 275 -3.81 10.95 -4.32
C VAL A 275 -2.64 10.07 -4.72
N GLY A 276 -1.79 10.58 -5.60
CA GLY A 276 -0.62 9.86 -6.10
C GLY A 276 0.54 9.97 -5.13
N ILE A 277 1.11 8.85 -4.71
CA ILE A 277 2.25 8.81 -3.78
C ILE A 277 3.52 8.41 -4.51
N GLU A 278 4.51 9.28 -4.48
CA GLU A 278 5.88 8.95 -4.86
C GLU A 278 6.71 8.64 -3.61
N VAL A 279 7.38 7.49 -3.58
CA VAL A 279 8.19 6.99 -2.47
C VAL A 279 9.67 7.22 -2.74
N LYS A 280 10.36 7.85 -1.79
CA LYS A 280 11.81 8.02 -1.79
C LYS A 280 12.39 7.41 -0.51
N ALA A 281 13.24 6.40 -0.68
CA ALA A 281 13.99 5.77 0.42
C ALA A 281 15.52 5.93 0.19
N PRO A 282 16.08 7.13 0.39
CA PRO A 282 17.48 7.41 0.11
C PRO A 282 18.41 6.62 1.05
N SER A 283 19.55 6.19 0.52
CA SER A 283 20.55 5.43 1.27
C SER A 283 21.08 6.13 2.53
N ALA A 284 21.16 7.46 2.50
CA ALA A 284 21.62 8.26 3.63
C ALA A 284 20.67 8.22 4.84
N LEU A 285 19.43 7.74 4.66
CA LEU A 285 18.45 7.59 5.74
C LEU A 285 18.27 6.12 6.18
N TRP A 286 19.16 5.22 5.75
CA TRP A 286 19.11 3.80 6.13
C TRP A 286 20.11 3.51 7.24
N SER A 287 19.62 3.38 8.48
CA SER A 287 20.41 3.14 9.70
C SER A 287 21.66 4.03 9.78
N PRO A 288 21.53 5.37 9.66
CA PRO A 288 22.67 6.27 9.63
C PRO A 288 23.44 6.23 10.95
N THR A 289 24.74 5.95 10.88
CA THR A 289 25.63 5.94 12.07
C THR A 289 26.02 7.34 12.52
N ALA A 290 26.03 8.31 11.60
CA ALA A 290 26.32 9.70 11.88
C ALA A 290 25.04 10.51 12.10
N ARG A 291 25.16 11.57 12.91
CA ARG A 291 24.09 12.56 13.05
C ARG A 291 23.98 13.37 11.75
N LEU A 292 22.76 13.49 11.22
CA LEU A 292 22.44 14.38 10.11
C LEU A 292 22.59 15.83 10.56
N SER A 293 23.42 16.60 9.85
CA SER A 293 23.42 18.05 10.04
C SER A 293 22.16 18.68 9.43
N PRO A 294 21.69 19.83 9.94
CA PRO A 294 20.54 20.53 9.37
C PRO A 294 20.71 20.87 7.87
N SER A 295 21.94 21.21 7.45
CA SER A 295 22.23 21.54 6.05
C SER A 295 22.16 20.32 5.13
N GLU A 296 22.65 19.17 5.57
CA GLU A 296 22.55 17.90 4.84
C GLU A 296 21.09 17.44 4.74
N ALA A 297 20.35 17.47 5.85
CA ALA A 297 18.94 17.11 5.87
C ALA A 297 18.12 18.00 4.92
N ARG A 298 18.34 19.32 4.93
CA ARG A 298 17.66 20.25 4.01
C ARG A 298 18.04 20.00 2.57
N LYS A 299 19.32 19.77 2.27
CA LYS A 299 19.78 19.43 0.91
C LYS A 299 19.14 18.14 0.41
N LEU A 300 19.07 17.12 1.26
CA LEU A 300 18.43 15.84 0.97
C LEU A 300 16.94 16.02 0.72
N ALA A 301 16.20 16.64 1.64
CA ALA A 301 14.76 16.85 1.52
C ALA A 301 14.40 17.64 0.25
N ARG A 302 15.07 18.78 0.00
CA ARG A 302 14.84 19.59 -1.21
C ARG A 302 15.12 18.81 -2.49
N ARG A 303 16.19 18.01 -2.51
CA ARG A 303 16.52 17.19 -3.67
C ARG A 303 15.41 16.16 -3.94
N ARG A 304 15.00 15.39 -2.93
CA ARG A 304 13.98 14.33 -3.09
C ARG A 304 12.62 14.88 -3.45
N LEU A 305 12.27 16.03 -2.87
CA LEU A 305 11.04 16.75 -3.21
C LEU A 305 11.01 17.21 -4.68
N ARG A 306 12.11 17.79 -5.19
CA ARG A 306 12.20 18.16 -6.62
C ARG A 306 12.11 16.95 -7.55
N GLU A 307 12.79 15.86 -7.20
CA GLU A 307 12.72 14.60 -7.95
C GLU A 307 11.27 14.11 -8.02
N ALA A 308 10.56 14.01 -6.88
CA ALA A 308 9.17 13.57 -6.84
C ALA A 308 8.22 14.48 -7.62
N ILE A 309 8.30 15.79 -7.43
CA ILE A 309 7.47 16.78 -8.16
C ILE A 309 7.69 16.72 -9.67
N SER A 310 8.87 16.26 -10.12
CA SER A 310 9.15 16.07 -11.55
C SER A 310 8.47 14.82 -12.14
N GLN A 311 8.28 13.79 -11.33
CA GLN A 311 7.73 12.48 -11.69
C GLN A 311 6.22 12.37 -11.49
N LEU A 312 5.64 13.20 -10.64
CA LEU A 312 4.20 13.27 -10.39
C LEU A 312 3.49 14.12 -11.46
N ASP A 313 2.24 13.75 -11.73
CA ASP A 313 1.35 14.53 -12.60
C ASP A 313 1.03 15.88 -11.94
N ARG A 314 0.98 16.95 -12.75
CA ARG A 314 0.67 18.31 -12.31
C ARG A 314 -0.82 18.54 -12.11
N SER A 315 -1.68 17.82 -12.84
CA SER A 315 -3.14 18.00 -12.75
C SER A 315 -3.78 17.21 -11.60
N GLU A 316 -3.03 16.33 -10.93
CA GLU A 316 -3.60 15.43 -9.94
C GLU A 316 -3.07 15.68 -8.53
N PRO A 317 -3.92 15.51 -7.49
CA PRO A 317 -3.47 15.53 -6.11
C PRO A 317 -2.36 14.51 -5.87
N SER A 318 -1.26 14.94 -5.26
CA SER A 318 -0.09 14.07 -5.07
C SER A 318 0.71 14.40 -3.81
N MET A 319 1.49 13.43 -3.33
CA MET A 319 2.35 13.57 -2.16
C MET A 319 3.70 12.89 -2.41
N LEU A 320 4.71 13.37 -1.70
CA LEU A 320 5.98 12.64 -1.51
C LEU A 320 5.90 11.85 -0.21
N LEU A 321 6.29 10.58 -0.22
CA LEU A 321 6.67 9.82 0.95
C LEU A 321 8.19 9.69 1.02
N LEU A 322 8.82 10.26 2.04
CA LEU A 322 10.25 10.17 2.30
C LEU A 322 10.50 9.24 3.49
N ALA A 323 11.04 8.06 3.20
CA ALA A 323 11.27 7.01 4.18
C ALA A 323 12.71 6.99 4.71
N GLY A 324 12.85 6.82 6.02
CA GLY A 324 14.07 6.48 6.73
C GLY A 324 13.88 5.21 7.56
N PHE A 325 15.00 4.59 7.92
CA PHE A 325 15.07 3.33 8.66
C PHE A 325 16.04 3.48 9.83
N ASP A 326 15.58 3.12 11.03
CA ASP A 326 16.28 3.25 12.31
C ASP A 326 16.91 4.64 12.51
N LEU A 327 16.17 5.71 12.19
CA LEU A 327 16.63 7.06 12.50
C LEU A 327 16.59 7.29 14.00
N SER A 328 17.71 7.75 14.57
CA SER A 328 17.72 8.23 15.95
C SER A 328 16.73 9.40 16.13
N PRO A 329 16.20 9.64 17.34
CA PRO A 329 15.30 10.76 17.59
C PRO A 329 15.86 12.11 17.11
N ALA A 330 17.16 12.35 17.34
CA ALA A 330 17.83 13.56 16.87
C ALA A 330 17.88 13.68 15.33
N ASN A 331 18.09 12.58 14.61
CA ASN A 331 18.07 12.57 13.14
C ASN A 331 16.64 12.75 12.61
N TRP A 332 15.66 12.16 13.29
CA TRP A 332 14.25 12.31 12.96
C TRP A 332 13.77 13.76 13.09
N ASP A 333 14.08 14.41 14.21
CA ASP A 333 13.68 15.80 14.44
C ASP A 333 14.30 16.76 13.42
N VAL A 334 15.61 16.61 13.15
CA VAL A 334 16.30 17.41 12.13
C VAL A 334 15.71 17.19 10.74
N LEU A 335 15.36 15.94 10.38
CA LEU A 335 14.74 15.64 9.10
C LEU A 335 13.32 16.23 8.99
N ARG A 336 12.53 16.20 10.08
CA ARG A 336 11.20 16.82 10.15
C ARG A 336 11.25 18.32 9.89
N GLU A 337 12.11 19.03 10.62
CA GLU A 337 12.30 20.47 10.43
C GLU A 337 12.77 20.80 9.01
N ALA A 338 13.79 20.08 8.53
CA ALA A 338 14.32 20.25 7.18
C ALA A 338 13.27 20.02 6.08
N THR A 339 12.37 19.06 6.29
CA THR A 339 11.29 18.73 5.34
C THR A 339 10.18 19.77 5.36
N ALA A 340 9.83 20.31 6.53
CA ALA A 340 8.93 21.45 6.65
C ALA A 340 9.44 22.66 5.87
N LEU A 341 10.71 23.03 6.07
CA LEU A 341 11.35 24.10 5.32
C LEU A 341 11.42 23.79 3.81
N ALA A 342 11.79 22.57 3.43
CA ALA A 342 11.87 22.19 2.03
C ALA A 342 10.51 22.21 1.31
N THR A 343 9.44 21.78 1.99
CA THR A 343 8.08 21.80 1.45
C THR A 343 7.64 23.23 1.18
N ASN A 344 7.84 24.14 2.13
CA ASN A 344 7.53 25.56 1.97
C ASN A 344 8.40 26.24 0.89
N ASP A 345 9.66 25.84 0.75
CA ASP A 345 10.61 26.44 -0.21
C ASP A 345 10.39 26.00 -1.67
N VAL A 346 9.94 24.76 -1.88
CA VAL A 346 10.02 24.08 -3.20
C VAL A 346 8.64 23.88 -3.81
N VAL A 347 7.60 23.70 -3.00
CA VAL A 347 6.26 23.42 -3.51
C VAL A 347 5.58 24.71 -3.92
N THR A 348 5.38 24.86 -5.22
CA THR A 348 4.66 25.99 -5.82
C THR A 348 3.36 25.59 -6.50
N ARG A 349 2.91 24.34 -6.29
CA ARG A 349 1.72 23.76 -6.94
C ARG A 349 0.67 23.41 -5.90
N GLU A 350 -0.57 23.82 -6.12
CA GLU A 350 -1.71 23.54 -5.23
C GLU A 350 -2.04 22.04 -5.17
N ASN A 351 -1.86 21.32 -6.29
CA ASN A 351 -2.13 19.88 -6.39
C ASN A 351 -1.07 19.01 -5.69
N PHE A 352 0.04 19.56 -5.21
CA PHE A 352 0.96 18.81 -4.35
C PHE A 352 0.49 18.99 -2.90
N LEU A 353 -0.07 17.96 -2.29
CA LEU A 353 -0.74 18.09 -1.00
C LEU A 353 0.23 18.16 0.17
N ALA A 354 1.28 17.34 0.16
CA ALA A 354 2.20 17.22 1.30
C ALA A 354 3.44 16.36 1.04
N THR A 355 4.36 16.45 1.99
CA THR A 355 5.41 15.46 2.20
C THR A 355 5.11 14.65 3.48
N THR A 356 4.96 13.34 3.34
CA THR A 356 4.91 12.39 4.46
C THR A 356 6.32 11.89 4.74
N LEU A 357 6.77 12.04 5.98
CA LEU A 357 7.96 11.38 6.49
C LEU A 357 7.56 10.07 7.15
N MET A 358 8.33 9.02 6.92
CA MET A 358 8.14 7.73 7.59
C MET A 358 9.48 7.28 8.19
N ASN A 359 9.52 7.04 9.50
CA ASN A 359 10.66 6.42 10.17
C ASN A 359 10.29 5.02 10.62
N VAL A 360 10.83 4.04 9.90
CA VAL A 360 10.70 2.62 10.25
C VAL A 360 11.75 2.30 11.29
N HIS A 361 11.35 1.83 12.46
CA HIS A 361 12.31 1.49 13.50
C HIS A 361 11.92 0.20 14.19
N HIS A 362 12.92 -0.43 14.80
CA HIS A 362 12.69 -1.56 15.68
C HIS A 362 12.75 -1.14 17.15
N THR A 363 11.88 -1.74 17.95
CA THR A 363 11.97 -1.67 19.40
C THR A 363 12.45 -3.01 19.92
N SER A 364 13.63 -3.01 20.54
CA SER A 364 14.10 -4.16 21.33
C SER A 364 13.29 -4.20 22.62
N LEU A 365 12.54 -5.27 22.79
CA LEU A 365 11.75 -5.55 23.99
C LEU A 365 12.56 -6.42 24.97
N PRO A 366 12.20 -6.43 26.26
CA PRO A 366 12.80 -7.37 27.22
C PRO A 366 12.73 -8.81 26.67
N ASN A 367 13.73 -9.63 27.01
CA ASN A 367 13.85 -11.04 26.61
C ASN A 367 14.23 -11.30 25.13
N GLY A 368 14.82 -10.33 24.44
CA GLY A 368 15.30 -10.51 23.06
C GLY A 368 14.16 -10.55 22.02
N LEU A 369 13.01 -10.01 22.37
CA LEU A 369 11.88 -9.80 21.48
C LEU A 369 12.14 -8.52 20.63
N MET A 370 11.71 -8.51 19.38
CA MET A 370 11.73 -7.32 18.53
C MET A 370 10.34 -7.05 17.96
N ALA A 371 9.96 -5.77 17.97
CA ALA A 371 8.74 -5.28 17.33
C ALA A 371 9.10 -4.23 16.27
N ALA A 372 8.40 -4.28 15.13
CA ALA A 372 8.48 -3.27 14.08
C ALA A 372 7.46 -2.16 14.35
N SER A 373 7.87 -0.91 14.15
CA SER A 373 6.96 0.23 14.17
C SER A 373 7.37 1.24 13.11
N ALA A 374 6.38 2.01 12.64
CA ALA A 374 6.61 3.10 11.71
C ALA A 374 5.98 4.38 12.26
N ASP A 375 6.81 5.39 12.48
CA ASP A 375 6.31 6.74 12.79
C ASP A 375 6.05 7.46 11.47
N MET A 376 4.82 7.94 11.28
CA MET A 376 4.47 8.77 10.14
C MET A 376 4.23 10.21 10.59
N HIS A 377 4.91 11.15 9.93
CA HIS A 377 4.73 12.58 10.17
C HIS A 377 4.41 13.29 8.86
N VAL A 378 3.33 14.06 8.86
CA VAL A 378 2.85 14.75 7.67
C VAL A 378 3.23 16.23 7.72
N VAL A 379 3.86 16.71 6.66
CA VAL A 379 4.13 18.12 6.41
C VAL A 379 3.22 18.60 5.27
N ARG A 380 2.18 19.34 5.63
CA ARG A 380 1.21 19.89 4.66
C ARG A 380 1.84 20.99 3.80
N ASN A 381 1.50 21.00 2.52
CA ASN A 381 1.78 22.15 1.67
C ASN A 381 0.82 23.30 2.05
N PRO A 382 1.31 24.50 2.40
CA PRO A 382 0.46 25.63 2.76
C PRO A 382 -0.45 26.11 1.62
N LEU A 383 -0.14 25.76 0.37
CA LEU A 383 -0.95 26.10 -0.80
C LEU A 383 -2.01 25.03 -1.13
N ALA A 384 -1.97 23.87 -0.45
CA ALA A 384 -2.90 22.79 -0.76
C ALA A 384 -4.29 23.09 -0.17
N PRO A 385 -5.38 22.81 -0.91
CA PRO A 385 -6.72 22.91 -0.37
C PRO A 385 -6.92 21.94 0.81
N GLY A 386 -7.53 22.43 1.90
CA GLY A 386 -7.62 21.71 3.17
C GLY A 386 -8.46 20.41 3.16
N GLU A 387 -9.27 20.19 2.12
CA GLU A 387 -10.29 19.14 2.07
C GLU A 387 -9.78 17.74 1.65
N TYR A 388 -8.51 17.61 1.25
CA TYR A 388 -8.01 16.41 0.54
C TYR A 388 -7.10 15.50 1.36
N PHE A 389 -7.08 15.62 2.69
CA PHE A 389 -5.96 15.10 3.46
C PHE A 389 -6.20 13.73 4.13
N PRO A 390 -5.63 12.62 3.61
CA PRO A 390 -5.52 11.37 4.35
C PRO A 390 -4.39 11.47 5.39
N GLU A 391 -4.72 11.77 6.64
CA GLU A 391 -3.77 11.56 7.73
C GLU A 391 -3.95 10.14 8.28
N PRO A 392 -2.90 9.30 8.27
CA PRO A 392 -3.00 7.97 8.86
C PRO A 392 -3.46 8.05 10.32
N ASN A 393 -2.93 8.99 11.11
CA ASN A 393 -3.20 9.04 12.56
C ASN A 393 -4.44 9.85 12.98
N SER A 394 -5.24 10.36 12.04
CA SER A 394 -6.43 11.13 12.39
C SER A 394 -7.66 10.21 12.39
N PRO A 395 -8.46 10.17 13.47
CA PRO A 395 -9.71 9.43 13.47
C PRO A 395 -10.57 9.94 12.32
N SER A 396 -11.06 9.03 11.46
CA SER A 396 -11.94 9.39 10.34
C SER A 396 -13.06 10.29 10.88
N PRO A 397 -13.18 11.54 10.42
CA PRO A 397 -14.23 12.43 10.86
C PRO A 397 -15.58 11.80 10.47
N GLY A 398 -16.32 11.27 11.45
CA GLY A 398 -17.62 10.64 11.21
C GLY A 398 -17.79 9.19 11.70
N ARG A 399 -16.79 8.58 12.35
CA ARG A 399 -17.02 7.31 13.07
C ARG A 399 -17.83 7.53 14.34
N SER A 400 -19.14 7.70 14.22
CA SER A 400 -20.04 7.27 15.29
C SER A 400 -19.92 5.75 15.41
N PRO A 401 -19.68 5.19 16.61
CA PRO A 401 -19.82 3.75 16.78
C PRO A 401 -21.27 3.39 16.44
N GLN A 402 -21.46 2.64 15.35
CA GLN A 402 -22.74 2.02 15.00
C GLN A 402 -22.86 0.68 15.69
#